data_AF-A0A662DU84-F1
#
_entry.id   AF-A0A662DU84-F1
#
_cell.length_a   1.000
_cell.length_b   1.000
_cell.length_c   1.000
_cell.angle_alpha   90.00
_cell.angle_beta   90.00
_cell.angle_gamma   90.00
#
_symmetry.space_group_name_H-M   'P 1'
#
loop_
_entity.id
_entity.type
_entity.pdbx_description
1 polymer ?
#
loop_
_entity_poly.entity_id
_entity_poly.type
_entity_poly.pdbx_seq_one_letter_code
_entity_poly.pdbx_strand_id
1 'polypeptide(L)' 'MADYEHLVDRLESVAADLDEIAFDQLREAVADGEVSRPASDKKLMQARRAIEKAAVILRQLDDDQPSDSWT' A
#
# COMPACT_ATOMS: atom_id res chain seq x y z
N MET A 1 -15.79 2.44 12.96
CA MET A 1 -14.68 3.13 13.64
C MET A 1 -13.43 2.25 13.75
N ALA A 2 -13.17 1.47 14.82
CA ALA A 2 -11.82 0.91 15.05
C ALA A 2 -11.34 -0.15 14.05
N ASP A 3 -12.25 -0.92 13.44
CA ASP A 3 -11.85 -2.09 12.63
C ASP A 3 -11.35 -1.71 11.23
N TYR A 4 -11.98 -0.74 10.57
CA TYR A 4 -11.55 -0.29 9.24
C TYR A 4 -10.33 0.61 9.30
N GLU A 5 -10.27 1.55 10.25
CA GLU A 5 -9.08 2.38 10.48
C GLU A 5 -7.83 1.51 10.77
N HIS A 6 -7.96 0.50 11.63
CA HIS A 6 -6.83 -0.42 11.88
C HIS A 6 -6.44 -1.25 10.64
N LEU A 7 -7.39 -1.61 9.77
CA LEU A 7 -7.08 -2.27 8.50
C LEU A 7 -6.38 -1.30 7.53
N VAL A 8 -6.79 -0.04 7.50
CA VAL A 8 -6.17 1.02 6.71
C VAL A 8 -4.71 1.22 7.14
N ASP A 9 -4.45 1.37 8.43
CA ASP A 9 -3.09 1.51 8.97
C ASP A 9 -2.18 0.34 8.57
N ARG A 10 -2.72 -0.88 8.64
CA ARG A 10 -1.99 -2.09 8.22
C ARG A 10 -1.72 -2.10 6.72
N LEU A 11 -2.69 -1.69 5.90
CA LEU A 11 -2.49 -1.58 4.46
C LEU A 11 -1.42 -0.54 4.13
N GLU A 12 -1.41 0.60 4.80
CA GLU A 12 -0.40 1.65 4.60
C GLU A 12 1.00 1.18 5.02
N SER A 13 1.12 0.44 6.12
CA SER A 13 2.39 -0.19 6.51
C SER A 13 2.88 -1.16 5.44
N VAL A 14 2.02 -2.04 4.91
CA VAL A 14 2.41 -2.98 3.84
C VAL A 14 2.77 -2.24 2.55
N ALA A 15 2.10 -1.14 2.23
CA ALA A 15 2.44 -0.31 1.08
C ALA A 15 3.85 0.29 1.21
N ALA A 16 4.23 0.74 2.42
CA ALA A 16 5.57 1.22 2.71
C ALA A 16 6.62 0.11 2.58
N ASP A 17 6.36 -1.08 3.15
CA ASP A 17 7.25 -2.23 3.02
C ASP A 17 7.51 -2.60 1.55
N LEU A 18 6.48 -2.53 0.69
CA LEU A 18 6.63 -2.79 -0.74
C LEU A 18 7.49 -1.74 -1.46
N ASP A 19 7.39 -0.47 -1.05
CA ASP A 19 8.25 0.59 -1.59
C ASP A 19 9.72 0.39 -1.16
N GLU A 20 9.96 0.00 0.09
CA GLU A 20 11.30 -0.33 0.59
C GLU A 20 11.92 -1.50 -0.19
N ILE A 21 11.16 -2.60 -0.36
CA ILE A 21 11.59 -3.77 -1.14
C ILE A 21 11.91 -3.38 -2.59
N ALA A 22 11.05 -2.56 -3.23
CA ALA A 22 11.30 -2.11 -4.59
C ALA A 22 12.59 -1.27 -4.67
N PHE A 23 12.81 -0.39 -3.70
CA PHE A 23 14.00 0.45 -3.66
C PHE A 23 15.29 -0.35 -3.42
N ASP A 24 15.25 -1.34 -2.53
CA ASP A 24 16.39 -2.24 -2.31
C ASP A 24 16.73 -3.04 -3.57
N GLN A 25 15.74 -3.59 -4.26
CA GLN A 25 15.95 -4.30 -5.54
C GLN A 25 16.52 -3.40 -6.63
N LEU A 26 16.11 -2.13 -6.68
CA LEU A 26 16.68 -1.15 -7.61
C LEU A 26 18.14 -0.84 -7.26
N ARG A 27 18.47 -0.71 -5.96
CA ARG A 27 19.86 -0.50 -5.52
C ARG A 27 20.75 -1.70 -5.85
N GLU A 28 20.28 -2.91 -5.63
CA GLU A 28 21.00 -4.15 -5.95
C GLU A 28 21.26 -4.27 -7.46
N ALA A 29 20.24 -4.06 -8.30
CA ALA A 29 20.39 -4.07 -9.75
C ALA A 29 21.47 -3.07 -10.24
N VAL A 30 21.50 -1.86 -9.67
CA VAL A 30 22.54 -0.86 -9.97
C VAL A 30 23.92 -1.34 -9.52
N ALA A 31 24.03 -1.94 -8.34
CA ALA A 31 25.30 -2.47 -7.82
C ALA A 31 25.86 -3.60 -8.71
N ASP A 32 24.98 -4.41 -9.30
CA ASP A 32 25.32 -5.50 -10.21
C ASP A 32 25.59 -5.02 -11.65
N GLY A 33 25.42 -3.72 -11.93
CA GLY A 33 25.64 -3.15 -13.26
C GLY A 33 24.51 -3.42 -14.26
N GLU A 34 23.33 -3.81 -13.76
CA GLU A 34 22.16 -4.04 -14.60
C GLU A 34 21.69 -2.72 -15.23
N VAL A 35 21.41 -2.76 -16.52
CA VAL A 35 20.89 -1.62 -17.30
C VAL A 35 19.35 -1.58 -17.34
N SER A 36 18.69 -2.58 -16.75
CA SER A 36 17.23 -2.71 -16.74
C SER A 36 16.70 -2.84 -15.33
N ARG A 37 15.45 -2.41 -15.13
CA ARG A 37 14.76 -2.59 -13.84
C ARG A 37 14.45 -4.06 -13.59
N PRO A 38 14.46 -4.52 -12.32
CA PRO A 38 14.04 -5.87 -11.97
C PRO A 38 12.65 -6.22 -12.52
N ALA A 39 12.46 -7.46 -12.99
CA ALA A 39 11.18 -7.91 -13.54
C ALA A 39 10.01 -7.83 -12.53
N SER A 40 10.34 -7.85 -11.24
CA SER A 40 9.43 -7.68 -10.09
C SER A 40 8.94 -6.24 -9.91
N ASP A 41 9.66 -5.22 -10.37
CA ASP A 41 9.37 -3.79 -10.12
C ASP A 41 7.92 -3.43 -10.51
N LYS A 42 7.50 -3.84 -11.71
CA LYS A 42 6.13 -3.61 -12.19
C LYS A 42 5.10 -4.28 -11.30
N LYS A 43 5.36 -5.50 -10.82
CA LYS A 43 4.43 -6.26 -9.97
C LYS A 43 4.35 -5.67 -8.56
N LEU A 44 5.48 -5.22 -8.00
CA LEU A 44 5.52 -4.52 -6.71
C LEU A 44 4.70 -3.23 -6.77
N MET A 45 4.88 -2.43 -7.83
CA MET A 45 4.12 -1.20 -8.01
C MET A 45 2.61 -1.47 -8.22
N GLN A 46 2.24 -2.56 -8.90
CA GLN A 46 0.84 -2.97 -9.03
C GLN A 46 0.24 -3.37 -7.68
N ALA A 47 0.97 -4.14 -6.88
CA ALA A 47 0.54 -4.55 -5.54
C ALA A 47 0.34 -3.34 -4.63
N ARG A 48 1.30 -2.41 -4.59
CA ARG A 48 1.20 -1.18 -3.80
C ARG A 48 -0.04 -0.36 -4.16
N ARG A 49 -0.25 -0.09 -5.45
CA ARG A 49 -1.43 0.65 -5.92
C ARG A 49 -2.75 -0.04 -5.56
N ALA A 50 -2.80 -1.37 -5.60
CA ALA A 50 -3.98 -2.12 -5.20
C ALA A 50 -4.28 -1.96 -3.70
N ILE A 51 -3.23 -1.96 -2.88
CA ILE A 51 -3.31 -1.76 -1.42
C ILE A 51 -3.76 -0.33 -1.09
N GLU A 52 -3.14 0.68 -1.70
CA GLU A 52 -3.52 2.10 -1.56
C GLU A 52 -4.99 2.30 -1.95
N LYS A 53 -5.43 1.69 -3.06
CA LYS A 53 -6.84 1.75 -3.47
C LYS A 53 -7.76 1.09 -2.45
N ALA A 54 -7.38 -0.04 -1.86
CA ALA A 54 -8.17 -0.71 -0.84
C ALA A 54 -8.30 0.16 0.42
N ALA A 55 -7.22 0.81 0.86
CA ALA A 55 -7.24 1.73 1.99
C ALA A 55 -8.20 2.90 1.78
N VAL A 56 -8.20 3.50 0.58
CA VAL A 56 -9.16 4.56 0.22
C VAL A 56 -10.60 4.08 0.29
N ILE A 57 -10.89 2.88 -0.23
CA ILE A 57 -12.26 2.32 -0.20
C ILE A 57 -12.70 2.05 1.25
N LEU A 58 -11.80 1.56 2.12
CA LEU A 58 -12.13 1.31 3.52
C LEU A 58 -12.41 2.60 4.30
N ARG A 59 -11.66 3.68 4.05
CA ARG A 59 -11.95 5.01 4.63
C ARG A 59 -13.34 5.51 4.23
N GLN A 60 -13.69 5.37 2.94
CA GLN A 60 -15.02 5.76 2.45
C GLN A 60 -16.14 4.97 3.13
N LEU A 61 -15.92 3.68 3.42
CA LEU A 61 -16.89 2.86 4.15
C LEU A 61 -17.04 3.27 5.63
N ASP A 62 -15.99 3.82 6.26
CA ASP A 62 -16.09 4.37 7.62
C ASP A 62 -16.82 5.73 7.61
N ASP A 63 -16.56 6.58 6.61
CA ASP A 63 -17.21 7.90 6.43
C ASP A 63 -18.71 7.80 6.06
N ASP A 64 -19.10 6.82 5.24
CA ASP A 64 -20.49 6.61 4.79
C ASP A 64 -21.38 5.97 5.87
N GLN A 65 -20.82 5.55 7.01
CA GLN A 65 -21.60 4.95 8.09
C GLN A 65 -22.38 6.05 8.85
N PRO A 66 -23.73 6.00 8.90
CA PRO A 66 -24.50 7.03 9.60
C PRO A 66 -24.06 7.08 11.05
N SER A 67 -23.68 8.26 11.53
CA SER A 67 -23.44 8.48 12.95
C SER A 67 -24.73 8.17 13.69
N ASP A 68 -24.80 7.02 14.38
CA ASP A 68 -25.87 6.70 15.31
C ASP A 68 -25.76 7.66 16.51
N SER A 69 -26.14 8.92 16.30
CA SER A 69 -26.34 9.94 17.33
C SER A 69 -27.80 10.36 17.32
N TRP A 70 -28.66 9.45 17.77
CA TRP A 70 -29.95 9.80 18.36
C TRP A 70 -29.94 9.35 19.82
N THR A 71 -29.36 10.18 20.69
CA THR A 71 -29.64 10.27 22.13
C THR A 71 -29.18 11.65 22.59
#